data_AF-Q8JJ66-F1
#
_entry.id   AF-Q8JJ66-F1
#
_cell.length_a   1.000
_cell.length_b   1.000
_cell.length_c   1.000
_cell.angle_alpha   90.00
_cell.angle_beta   90.00
_cell.angle_gamma   90.00
#
_symmetry.space_group_name_H-M   'P 1'
#
loop_
_entity.id
_entity.type
_entity.pdbx_description
1 polymer ?
#
loop_
_entity_poly.entity_id
_entity_poly.type
_entity_poly.pdbx_seq_one_letter_code
_entity_poly.pdbx_strand_id
1 'polypeptide(L)' 'MRAYLVLLLLLPLCTADYNIECYGEDFLMLRNQLLQCSSRTQQACYTRKTGEKGCARLELCSRSGWKCCYEDRCNA' A
#
# COMPACT_ATOMS: atom_id res chain seq x y z
N MET A 1 13.33 17.52 25.44
CA MET A 1 12.37 16.40 25.61
C MET A 1 11.34 16.28 24.48
N ARG A 2 10.89 17.37 23.82
CA ARG A 2 9.90 17.29 22.73
C ARG A 2 10.43 16.75 21.39
N ALA A 3 11.72 16.97 21.07
CA ALA A 3 12.31 16.50 19.81
C ALA A 3 12.37 14.95 19.71
N TYR A 4 12.57 14.27 20.84
CA TYR A 4 12.61 12.80 20.87
C TYR A 4 11.26 12.16 20.53
N LEU A 5 10.14 12.81 20.88
CA LEU A 5 8.80 12.37 20.51
C LEU A 5 8.58 12.44 18.99
N VAL A 6 9.07 13.49 18.33
CA VAL A 6 9.02 13.62 16.87
C VAL A 6 9.89 12.54 16.22
N LEU A 7 11.08 12.29 16.77
CA LEU A 7 11.96 11.23 16.27
C LEU A 7 11.30 9.84 16.39
N LEU A 8 10.63 9.55 17.51
CA LEU A 8 9.90 8.31 17.74
C LEU A 8 8.75 8.09 16.74
N LEU A 9 8.04 9.17 16.36
CA LEU A 9 6.97 9.12 15.35
C LEU A 9 7.49 8.85 13.93
N LEU A 10 8.74 9.18 13.64
CA LEU A 10 9.35 9.00 12.30
C LEU A 10 10.04 7.65 12.13
N LEU A 11 10.38 6.94 13.22
CA LEU A 11 10.96 5.60 13.18
C LEU A 11 10.24 4.60 12.26
N PRO A 12 8.89 4.47 12.24
CA PRO A 12 8.25 3.46 11.40
C PRO A 12 8.45 3.73 9.91
N LEU A 13 8.49 5.01 9.48
CA LEU A 13 8.77 5.41 8.10
C LEU A 13 10.20 5.06 7.68
N CYS A 14 11.17 5.15 8.60
CA CYS A 14 12.56 4.75 8.34
C CYS A 14 12.79 3.23 8.33
N THR A 15 11.80 2.43 8.75
CA THR A 15 11.93 0.96 8.83
C THR A 15 11.23 0.20 7.69
N ALA A 16 10.68 0.91 6.71
CA ALA A 16 10.10 0.30 5.53
C ALA A 16 11.17 0.10 4.46
N ASP A 17 11.34 -1.14 4.01
CA ASP A 17 12.28 -1.48 2.94
C ASP A 17 11.66 -1.26 1.55
N TYR A 18 10.33 -1.26 1.46
CA TYR A 18 9.58 -1.12 0.21
C TYR A 18 8.45 -0.11 0.36
N ASN A 19 8.31 0.73 -0.67
CA ASN A 19 7.23 1.69 -0.81
C ASN A 19 6.61 1.52 -2.20
N ILE A 20 5.29 1.59 -2.29
CA ILE A 20 4.54 1.62 -3.55
C ILE A 20 3.31 2.50 -3.37
N GLU A 21 3.00 3.29 -4.40
CA GLU A 21 1.76 4.06 -4.46
C GLU A 21 0.68 3.28 -5.23
N CYS A 22 -0.52 3.15 -4.67
CA CYS A 22 -1.63 2.47 -5.34
C CYS A 22 -2.95 3.21 -5.13
N TYR A 23 -3.89 3.05 -6.04
CA TYR A 23 -5.28 3.46 -5.79
C TYR A 23 -5.97 2.42 -4.90
N GLY A 24 -6.84 2.88 -4.00
CA GLY A 24 -7.60 1.99 -3.13
C GLY A 24 -8.70 2.67 -2.35
N GLU A 25 -9.15 1.99 -1.31
CA GLU A 25 -10.11 2.52 -0.34
C GLU A 25 -9.35 2.99 0.91
N ASP A 26 -9.58 4.24 1.34
CA ASP A 26 -8.94 4.79 2.54
C ASP A 26 -9.72 4.45 3.84
N PHE A 27 -9.26 4.97 4.98
CA PHE A 27 -9.89 4.73 6.28
C PHE A 27 -11.29 5.36 6.43
N LEU A 28 -11.68 6.26 5.52
CA LEU A 28 -13.02 6.86 5.44
C LEU A 28 -13.92 6.12 4.45
N MET A 29 -13.48 4.96 3.94
CA MET A 29 -14.18 4.18 2.92
C MET A 29 -14.34 4.92 1.59
N LEU A 30 -13.50 5.91 1.31
CA LEU A 30 -13.48 6.61 0.03
C LEU A 30 -12.68 5.79 -0.97
N ARG A 31 -13.29 5.50 -2.12
CA ARG A 31 -12.65 4.73 -3.20
C ARG A 31 -11.75 5.60 -4.07
N ASN A 32 -10.82 4.94 -4.76
CA ASN A 32 -9.83 5.55 -5.66
C ASN A 32 -8.96 6.62 -4.99
N GLN A 33 -8.69 6.46 -3.70
CA GLN A 33 -7.73 7.29 -2.98
C GLN A 33 -6.31 6.83 -3.26
N LEU A 34 -5.38 7.77 -3.29
CA LEU A 34 -3.95 7.48 -3.38
C LEU A 34 -3.47 6.95 -2.03
N LEU A 35 -3.06 5.67 -2.01
CA LEU A 35 -2.49 5.01 -0.85
C LEU A 35 -0.97 4.98 -0.99
N GLN A 36 -0.28 5.40 0.07
CA GLN A 36 1.17 5.21 0.23
C GLN A 36 1.40 3.97 1.07
N CYS A 37 1.78 2.87 0.42
CA CYS A 37 1.95 1.59 1.07
C CYS A 37 3.42 1.35 1.40
N SER A 38 3.71 1.25 2.69
CA SER A 38 5.05 1.04 3.24
C SER A 38 5.10 -0.30 3.97
N SER A 39 6.08 -1.15 3.62
CA SER A 39 6.22 -2.49 4.18
C SER A 39 7.69 -2.94 4.20
N ARG A 40 8.01 -3.87 5.09
CA ARG A 40 9.32 -4.58 5.09
C ARG A 40 9.43 -5.63 3.99
N THR A 41 8.31 -6.03 3.42
CA THR A 41 8.25 -6.97 2.31
C THR A 41 7.65 -6.31 1.09
N GLN A 42 8.11 -6.72 -0.09
CA GLN A 42 7.62 -6.19 -1.35
C GLN A 42 6.10 -6.38 -1.48
N GLN A 43 5.43 -5.32 -1.92
CA GLN A 43 3.99 -5.29 -2.19
C GLN A 43 3.74 -4.92 -3.65
N ALA A 44 2.52 -5.17 -4.11
CA ALA A 44 2.03 -4.83 -5.43
C ALA A 44 0.67 -4.13 -5.30
N CYS A 45 0.34 -3.30 -6.29
CA CYS A 45 -1.03 -2.80 -6.42
C CYS A 45 -1.92 -3.93 -6.91
N TYR A 46 -3.15 -3.99 -6.40
CA TYR A 46 -4.14 -4.96 -6.86
C TYR A 46 -5.45 -4.31 -7.30
N THR A 47 -6.21 -5.06 -8.10
CA THR A 47 -7.62 -4.84 -8.37
C THR A 47 -8.33 -6.20 -8.34
N ARG A 48 -9.43 -6.30 -7.59
CA ARG A 48 -10.28 -7.50 -7.57
C ARG A 48 -11.40 -7.37 -8.59
N LYS A 49 -12.01 -8.51 -8.94
CA LYS A 49 -13.20 -8.55 -9.82
C LYS A 49 -14.37 -7.68 -9.33
N THR A 50 -14.47 -7.44 -8.02
CA THR A 50 -15.49 -6.57 -7.40
C THR A 50 -15.21 -5.07 -7.59
N GLY A 51 -14.05 -4.69 -8.12
CA GLY A 51 -13.59 -3.31 -8.22
C GLY A 51 -12.83 -2.82 -6.98
N GLU A 52 -12.64 -3.65 -5.95
CA GLU A 52 -11.78 -3.35 -4.81
C GLU A 52 -10.32 -3.19 -5.26
N LYS A 53 -9.65 -2.16 -4.77
CA LYS A 53 -8.26 -1.83 -5.10
C LYS A 53 -7.46 -1.57 -3.83
N GLY A 54 -6.14 -1.73 -3.92
CA GLY A 54 -5.24 -1.36 -2.84
C GLY A 54 -3.86 -1.98 -3.01
N CYS A 55 -3.18 -2.22 -1.89
CA CYS A 55 -1.86 -2.84 -1.84
C CYS A 55 -1.95 -4.25 -1.26
N ALA A 56 -1.18 -5.17 -1.82
CA ALA A 56 -1.16 -6.56 -1.40
C ALA A 56 0.26 -7.13 -1.37
N ARG A 57 0.49 -8.11 -0.50
CA ARG A 57 1.70 -8.94 -0.58
C ARG A 57 1.68 -9.75 -1.88
N LEU A 58 2.85 -10.01 -2.44
CA LEU A 58 2.98 -10.69 -3.74
C LEU A 58 2.32 -12.07 -3.79
N GLU A 59 2.30 -12.78 -2.66
CA GLU A 59 1.64 -14.09 -2.51
C GLU A 59 0.13 -14.05 -2.84
N LEU A 60 -0.53 -12.90 -2.64
CA LEU A 60 -1.95 -12.74 -2.95
C LEU A 60 -2.20 -12.58 -4.46
N CYS A 61 -1.18 -12.18 -5.22
CA CYS A 61 -1.30 -11.94 -6.66
C CYS A 61 -1.48 -13.21 -7.49
N SER A 62 -1.15 -14.38 -6.94
CA SER A 62 -1.42 -15.68 -7.58
C SER A 62 -2.85 -16.18 -7.34
N ARG A 63 -3.62 -15.54 -6.45
CA ARG A 63 -4.98 -15.96 -6.12
C ARG A 63 -5.94 -15.60 -7.25
N SER A 64 -6.84 -16.54 -7.57
CA SER A 64 -7.92 -16.30 -8.51
C SER A 64 -8.75 -15.07 -8.14
N GLY A 65 -9.01 -14.21 -9.12
CA GLY A 65 -9.79 -12.98 -8.94
C GLY A 65 -8.98 -11.77 -8.47
N TRP A 66 -7.66 -11.89 -8.32
CA TRP A 66 -6.74 -10.78 -8.09
C TRP A 66 -6.01 -10.45 -9.40
N LYS A 67 -5.98 -9.17 -9.76
CA LYS A 67 -5.10 -8.65 -10.81
C LYS A 67 -4.08 -7.74 -10.13
N CYS A 68 -2.80 -8.06 -10.25
CA CYS A 68 -1.73 -7.26 -9.67
C CYS A 68 -0.88 -6.56 -10.73
N CYS A 69 -0.25 -5.47 -10.32
CA CYS A 69 0.79 -4.75 -11.06
C CYS A 69 1.81 -4.13 -10.08
N TYR A 70 3.01 -3.82 -10.56
CA TYR A 70 4.20 -3.64 -9.70
C TYR A 70 4.83 -2.25 -9.78
N GLU A 71 4.13 -1.29 -10.40
CA GLU A 71 4.59 0.08 -10.58
C GLU A 71 3.68 1.04 -9.82
N ASP A 72 4.18 2.23 -9.50
CA ASP A 72 3.39 3.24 -8.82
C ASP A 72 2.15 3.61 -9.64
N ARG A 73 0.98 3.57 -8.98
CA ARG A 73 -0.33 3.98 -9.49
C ARG A 73 -0.80 3.15 -10.69
N CYS A 74 -0.24 1.97 -10.91
CA CYS A 74 -0.53 1.11 -12.06
C CYS A 74 -1.95 0.51 -12.07
N ASN A 75 -2.69 0.63 -10.97
CA ASN A 75 -4.06 0.12 -10.82
C ASN A 75 -5.13 1.23 -10.95
N ALA A 76 -4.83 2.29 -11.70
CA ALA A 76 -5.80 3.31 -12.10
C ALA A 76 -6.99 2.70 -12.86
#